data_AF-A0A182JUQ0-F1
#
_entry.id   AF-A0A182JUQ0-F1
#
_cell.length_a   1.000
_cell.length_b   1.000
_cell.length_c   1.000
_cell.angle_alpha   90.00
_cell.angle_beta   90.00
_cell.angle_gamma   90.00
#
_symmetry.space_group_name_H-M   'P 1'
#
loop_
_entity.id
_entity.type
_entity.pdbx_description
1 polymer ?
#
loop_
_entity_poly.entity_id
_entity_poly.type
_entity_poly.pdbx_seq_one_letter_code
_entity_poly.pdbx_strand_id
1 'polypeptide(L)'
;MLCFNNGCLFQRDAELMRKIFSGAITNPVQHLRPIEQAIDGLEHFLKQSRYTAHDQLSVADFAIVATLSTVNIVVPLVPDRWPRVCEWFGLMEALPYYSEQNRVGLETLRKHLSGKVTI
;
A
#
# COMPACT_ATOMS: atom_id res chain seq x y z
N MET A 1 3.13 -2.37 -14.61
CA MET A 1 2.60 -2.17 -13.24
C MET A 1 2.50 -3.41 -12.40
N LEU A 2 1.99 -4.54 -12.88
CA LEU A 2 1.97 -5.78 -12.08
C LEU A 2 3.38 -6.21 -11.63
N CYS A 3 4.38 -6.14 -12.53
CA CYS A 3 5.78 -6.40 -12.19
C CYS A 3 6.34 -5.38 -11.18
N PHE A 4 5.88 -4.13 -11.22
CA PHE A 4 6.26 -3.12 -10.23
C PHE A 4 5.75 -3.51 -8.83
N ASN A 5 4.51 -3.98 -8.71
CA ASN A 5 4.01 -4.48 -7.44
C ASN A 5 4.87 -5.63 -6.94
N ASN A 6 5.01 -6.68 -7.75
CA ASN A 6 5.65 -7.93 -7.34
C ASN A 6 7.15 -7.78 -7.07
N GLY A 7 7.84 -6.91 -7.81
CA GLY A 7 9.28 -6.72 -7.73
C GLY A 7 9.73 -5.54 -6.87
N CYS A 8 8.85 -4.60 -6.53
CA CYS A 8 9.20 -3.40 -5.78
C CYS A 8 8.31 -3.20 -4.55
N LEU A 9 7.02 -2.89 -4.73
CA LEU A 9 6.15 -2.50 -3.62
C LEU A 9 5.91 -3.67 -2.65
N PHE A 10 5.48 -4.81 -3.15
CA PHE A 10 5.21 -6.01 -2.34
C PHE A 10 6.47 -6.57 -1.68
N GLN A 11 7.63 -6.52 -2.35
CA GLN A 11 8.88 -6.99 -1.73
C GLN A 11 9.24 -6.15 -0.50
N ARG A 12 9.11 -4.83 -0.60
CA ARG A 12 9.41 -3.91 0.50
C ARG A 12 8.40 -4.04 1.65
N ASP A 13 7.13 -4.20 1.33
CA ASP A 13 6.07 -4.53 2.29
C ASP A 13 6.37 -5.86 3.01
N ALA A 14 6.59 -6.93 2.26
CA ALA A 14 6.84 -8.26 2.81
C ALA A 14 8.11 -8.32 3.68
N GLU A 15 9.17 -7.58 3.32
CA GLU A 15 10.36 -7.46 4.15
C GLU A 15 10.03 -6.79 5.50
N LEU A 16 9.32 -5.66 5.47
CA LEU A 16 8.92 -4.95 6.68
C LEU A 16 8.00 -5.81 7.56
N MET A 17 6.94 -6.36 6.96
CA MET A 17 5.96 -7.19 7.68
C MET A 17 6.62 -8.41 8.30
N ARG A 18 7.55 -9.09 7.62
CA ARG A 18 8.29 -10.22 8.19
C ARG A 18 9.07 -9.82 9.45
N LYS A 19 9.72 -8.65 9.45
CA LYS A 19 10.44 -8.14 10.63
C LYS A 19 9.49 -7.80 11.77
N ILE A 20 8.32 -7.21 11.50
CA ILE A 20 7.30 -6.90 12.52
C ILE A 20 6.72 -8.20 13.10
N PHE A 21 6.30 -9.13 12.26
CA PHE A 21 5.64 -10.36 12.71
C PHE A 21 6.55 -11.28 13.51
N SER A 22 7.83 -11.37 13.13
CA SER A 22 8.87 -12.08 13.89
C SER A 22 9.27 -11.40 15.20
N GLY A 23 8.86 -10.14 15.42
CA GLY A 23 9.27 -9.35 16.57
C GLY A 23 10.69 -8.79 16.48
N ALA A 24 11.35 -8.92 15.32
CA ALA A 24 12.67 -8.34 15.09
C ALA A 24 12.65 -6.80 15.17
N ILE A 25 11.51 -6.18 14.85
CA ILE A 25 11.28 -4.75 15.04
C ILE A 25 9.89 -4.49 15.64
N THR A 26 9.82 -3.51 16.54
CA THR A 26 8.57 -3.01 17.15
C THR A 26 8.32 -1.53 16.85
N ASN A 27 9.33 -0.81 16.39
CA ASN A 27 9.20 0.55 15.85
C ASN A 27 9.67 0.54 14.38
N PRO A 28 8.77 0.71 13.41
CA PRO A 28 9.11 0.56 12.00
C PRO A 28 9.70 1.84 11.39
N VAL A 29 9.77 2.98 12.11
CA VAL A 29 10.13 4.30 11.56
C VAL A 29 11.41 4.29 10.73
N GLN A 30 12.45 3.59 11.17
CA GLN A 30 13.73 3.50 10.46
C GLN A 30 13.69 2.64 9.19
N HIS A 31 12.60 1.90 8.98
CA HIS A 31 12.40 0.97 7.87
C HIS A 31 11.37 1.47 6.85
N LEU A 32 10.79 2.66 7.05
CA LEU A 32 9.72 3.17 6.18
C LEU A 32 10.24 3.77 4.87
N ARG A 33 11.48 4.28 4.85
CA ARG A 33 12.05 4.97 3.68
C ARG A 33 11.96 4.17 2.36
N PRO A 34 12.31 2.87 2.31
CA PRO A 34 12.12 2.08 1.09
C PRO A 34 10.66 2.04 0.63
N ILE A 35 9.70 1.93 1.54
CA ILE A 35 8.27 1.91 1.19
C ILE A 35 7.86 3.28 0.63
N GLU A 36 8.23 4.37 1.30
CA GLU A 36 7.95 5.72 0.82
C GLU A 36 8.49 5.95 -0.60
N GLN A 37 9.71 5.49 -0.91
CA GLN A 37 10.28 5.56 -2.25
C GLN A 37 9.50 4.74 -3.28
N ALA A 38 8.86 3.64 -2.87
CA ALA A 38 7.98 2.88 -3.77
C ALA A 38 6.68 3.66 -4.03
N ILE A 39 6.13 4.32 -3.01
CA ILE A 39 4.95 5.19 -3.16
C ILE A 39 5.28 6.39 -4.04
N ASP A 40 6.48 6.99 -3.91
CA ASP A 40 6.97 8.05 -4.80
C ASP A 40 7.00 7.57 -6.27
N GLY A 41 7.40 6.33 -6.52
CA GLY A 41 7.34 5.70 -7.85
C GLY A 41 5.92 5.49 -8.35
N LEU A 42 5.01 5.02 -7.47
CA LEU A 42 3.60 4.86 -7.80
C LEU A 42 2.93 6.19 -8.16
N GLU A 43 3.23 7.25 -7.40
CA GLU A 43 2.80 8.63 -7.66
C GLU A 43 3.27 9.09 -9.05
N HIS A 44 4.49 8.75 -9.47
CA HIS A 44 4.96 9.07 -10.82
C HIS A 44 4.15 8.36 -11.91
N PHE A 45 3.83 7.08 -11.74
CA PHE A 45 3.02 6.34 -12.71
C PHE A 45 1.59 6.88 -12.83
N LEU A 46 0.95 7.19 -11.70
CA LEU A 46 -0.41 7.74 -11.65
C LEU A 46 -0.52 9.19 -12.15
N LYS A 47 0.60 9.88 -12.39
CA LYS A 47 0.60 11.17 -13.12
C LYS A 47 0.34 10.99 -14.62
N GLN A 48 0.55 9.80 -15.17
CA GLN A 48 0.45 9.54 -16.60
C GLN A 48 -0.91 8.99 -17.03
N SER A 49 -1.66 8.34 -16.13
CA SER A 49 -2.94 7.71 -16.43
C SER A 49 -3.83 7.63 -15.19
N ARG A 50 -5.14 7.48 -15.42
CA ARG A 50 -6.14 7.41 -14.34
C ARG A 50 -5.98 6.19 -13.42
N TYR A 51 -5.66 5.04 -13.99
CA TYR A 51 -5.32 3.83 -13.26
C TYR A 51 -3.83 3.55 -13.42
N THR A 52 -3.30 2.59 -12.66
CA THR A 52 -1.86 2.40 -12.56
C THR A 52 -1.18 2.10 -13.90
N ALA A 53 -1.83 1.33 -14.78
CA ALA A 53 -1.25 0.89 -16.05
C ALA A 53 -1.77 1.63 -17.30
N HIS A 54 -2.97 2.21 -17.22
CA HIS A 54 -3.77 2.73 -18.34
C HIS A 54 -4.95 3.56 -17.78
N ASP A 55 -5.82 4.08 -18.63
CA ASP A 55 -7.04 4.81 -18.30
C ASP A 55 -8.25 3.93 -17.93
N GLN A 56 -8.10 2.60 -17.92
CA GLN A 56 -9.12 1.67 -17.40
C GLN A 56 -8.55 0.78 -16.30
N LEU A 57 -9.44 0.41 -15.37
CA LEU A 57 -9.16 -0.50 -14.27
C LEU A 57 -8.61 -1.84 -14.77
N SER A 58 -7.56 -2.34 -14.13
CA SER A 58 -6.88 -3.57 -14.51
C SER A 58 -6.52 -4.42 -13.30
N VAL A 59 -6.05 -5.65 -13.55
CA VAL A 59 -5.50 -6.52 -12.50
C VAL A 59 -4.31 -5.90 -11.76
N ALA A 60 -3.57 -5.00 -12.40
CA ALA A 60 -2.47 -4.30 -11.74
C ALA A 60 -2.97 -3.41 -10.60
N ASP A 61 -4.12 -2.77 -10.76
CA ASP A 61 -4.72 -1.92 -9.73
C ASP A 61 -5.14 -2.73 -8.51
N PHE A 62 -5.74 -3.91 -8.73
CA PHE A 62 -6.11 -4.80 -7.63
C PHE A 62 -4.90 -5.32 -6.86
N ALA A 63 -3.84 -5.70 -7.58
CA ALA A 63 -2.59 -6.14 -6.94
C ALA A 63 -1.95 -5.02 -6.13
N ILE A 64 -1.89 -3.81 -6.69
CA ILE A 64 -1.26 -2.66 -6.03
C ILE A 64 -2.12 -2.17 -4.86
N VAL A 65 -3.45 -2.13 -4.96
CA VAL A 65 -4.30 -1.59 -3.88
C VAL A 65 -4.27 -2.50 -2.66
N ALA A 66 -4.22 -3.83 -2.85
CA ALA A 66 -4.08 -4.77 -1.76
C ALA A 66 -2.79 -4.51 -0.95
N THR A 67 -1.65 -4.37 -1.65
CA THR A 67 -0.36 -4.06 -1.01
C THR A 67 -0.33 -2.63 -0.45
N LEU A 68 -0.80 -1.63 -1.20
CA LEU A 68 -0.78 -0.23 -0.76
C LEU A 68 -1.63 -0.02 0.50
N SER A 69 -2.82 -0.65 0.55
CA SER A 69 -3.70 -0.55 1.71
C SER A 69 -3.03 -1.09 2.99
N THR A 70 -2.23 -2.16 2.86
CA THR A 70 -1.46 -2.76 3.94
C THR A 70 -0.35 -1.83 4.42
N VAL A 71 0.49 -1.32 3.51
CA VAL A 71 1.56 -0.38 3.90
C VAL A 71 1.01 0.94 4.44
N ASN A 72 -0.18 1.37 4.02
CA ASN A 72 -0.85 2.56 4.55
C ASN A 72 -1.19 2.46 6.05
N ILE A 73 -1.17 1.26 6.65
CA ILE A 73 -1.29 1.09 8.11
C ILE A 73 -0.06 1.68 8.84
N VAL A 74 1.13 1.59 8.23
CA VAL A 74 2.42 1.98 8.85
C VAL A 74 3.04 3.22 8.21
N VAL A 75 2.70 3.53 6.96
CA VAL A 75 3.08 4.76 6.23
C VAL A 75 1.80 5.45 5.79
N PRO A 76 1.21 6.33 6.62
CA PRO A 76 0.01 7.05 6.24
C PRO A 76 0.22 7.86 4.96
N LEU A 77 -0.70 7.71 3.99
CA LEU A 77 -0.68 8.49 2.76
C LEU A 77 -0.90 9.98 3.07
N VAL A 78 0.03 10.83 2.63
CA VAL A 78 -0.03 12.29 2.80
C VAL A 78 -0.44 12.94 1.47
N PRO A 79 -1.62 13.59 1.38
CA PRO A 79 -2.11 14.19 0.13
C PRO A 79 -1.16 15.21 -0.49
N ASP A 80 -0.42 15.97 0.31
CA ASP A 80 0.54 16.96 -0.17
C ASP A 80 1.75 16.33 -0.87
N ARG A 81 2.08 15.07 -0.52
CA ARG A 81 3.21 14.33 -1.10
C ARG A 81 2.77 13.40 -2.24
N TRP A 82 1.64 12.71 -2.07
CA TRP A 82 1.14 11.71 -3.02
C TRP A 82 -0.31 11.97 -3.44
N PRO A 83 -0.61 13.13 -4.05
CA PRO A 83 -1.99 13.50 -4.39
C PRO A 83 -2.64 12.52 -5.36
N ARG A 84 -1.89 11.99 -6.35
CA ARG A 84 -2.43 11.04 -7.33
C ARG A 84 -2.65 9.67 -6.73
N VAL A 85 -1.75 9.24 -5.84
CA VAL A 85 -1.97 8.00 -5.08
C VAL A 85 -3.22 8.13 -4.20
N CYS A 86 -3.41 9.25 -3.48
CA CYS A 86 -4.61 9.46 -2.66
C CYS A 86 -5.89 9.45 -3.49
N GLU A 87 -5.91 10.13 -4.63
CA GLU A 87 -7.04 10.15 -5.56
C GLU A 87 -7.37 8.75 -6.06
N TRP A 88 -6.37 8.04 -6.59
CA TRP A 88 -6.52 6.66 -7.09
C TRP A 88 -6.94 5.70 -5.98
N PHE A 89 -6.37 5.83 -4.78
CA PHE A 89 -6.72 4.99 -3.64
C PHE A 89 -8.20 5.16 -3.28
N GLY A 90 -8.71 6.40 -3.25
CA GLY A 90 -10.13 6.68 -3.06
C GLY A 90 -11.03 6.06 -4.14
N LEU A 91 -10.60 6.08 -5.41
CA LEU A 91 -11.32 5.40 -6.50
C LEU A 91 -11.39 3.88 -6.27
N MET A 92 -10.30 3.28 -5.81
CA MET A 92 -10.26 1.85 -5.52
C MET A 92 -11.11 1.48 -4.30
N GLU A 93 -11.11 2.32 -3.26
CA GLU A 93 -11.94 2.15 -2.07
C GLU A 93 -13.44 2.26 -2.36
N ALA A 94 -13.82 3.01 -3.40
CA ALA A 94 -15.20 3.20 -3.82
C ALA A 94 -15.76 2.04 -4.66
N LEU A 95 -14.94 1.05 -5.04
CA LEU A 95 -15.41 -0.12 -5.78
C LEU A 95 -16.38 -0.96 -4.92
N PRO A 96 -17.46 -1.50 -5.51
CA PRO A 96 -18.53 -2.14 -4.74
C PRO A 96 -18.05 -3.38 -3.95
N TYR A 97 -17.01 -4.05 -4.42
CA TYR A 97 -16.44 -5.23 -3.79
C TYR A 97 -15.22 -4.94 -2.89
N TYR A 98 -14.70 -3.71 -2.85
CA TYR A 98 -13.47 -3.42 -2.09
C TYR A 98 -13.66 -3.67 -0.58
N SER A 99 -14.83 -3.32 -0.05
CA SER A 99 -15.15 -3.52 1.36
C SER A 99 -15.06 -4.99 1.76
N GLU A 100 -15.77 -5.86 1.03
CA GLU A 100 -15.84 -7.29 1.32
C GLU A 100 -14.51 -8.02 1.03
N GLN A 101 -13.85 -7.68 -0.09
CA GLN A 101 -12.71 -8.44 -0.59
C GLN A 101 -11.36 -7.96 -0.04
N ASN A 102 -11.23 -6.69 0.38
CA ASN A 102 -9.96 -6.14 0.89
C ASN A 102 -10.08 -5.56 2.29
N ARG A 103 -11.08 -4.69 2.55
CA ARG A 103 -11.17 -3.94 3.81
C ARG A 103 -11.32 -4.85 5.04
N VAL A 104 -12.10 -5.93 4.94
CA VAL A 104 -12.26 -6.90 6.05
C VAL A 104 -10.92 -7.53 6.48
N GLY A 105 -10.12 -7.97 5.51
CA GLY A 105 -8.79 -8.53 5.77
C GLY A 105 -7.84 -7.47 6.32
N LEU A 106 -7.88 -6.26 5.77
CA LEU A 106 -7.06 -5.14 6.20
C LEU A 106 -7.31 -4.74 7.66
N GLU A 107 -8.57 -4.67 8.09
CA GLU A 107 -8.91 -4.34 9.49
C GLU A 107 -8.51 -5.46 10.45
N THR A 108 -8.58 -6.71 10.00
CA THR A 108 -8.05 -7.85 10.77
C THR A 108 -6.54 -7.71 10.93
N LEU A 109 -5.82 -7.37 9.86
CA LEU A 109 -4.38 -7.15 9.89
C LEU A 109 -4.00 -5.98 10.80
N ARG A 110 -4.73 -4.85 10.73
CA ARG A 110 -4.52 -3.67 11.57
C ARG A 110 -4.56 -4.04 13.06
N LYS A 111 -5.56 -4.83 13.49
CA LYS A 111 -5.65 -5.29 14.89
C LYS A 111 -4.43 -6.10 15.35
N HIS A 112 -3.92 -6.98 14.49
CA HIS A 112 -2.72 -7.76 14.80
C HIS A 112 -1.46 -6.88 14.88
N LEU A 113 -1.37 -5.87 14.01
CA LEU A 113 -0.24 -4.93 14.00
C LEU A 113 -0.24 -4.02 15.23
N SER A 114 -1.40 -3.53 15.69
CA SER A 114 -1.49 -2.70 16.91
C SER A 114 -0.92 -3.37 18.16
N GLY A 115 -0.91 -4.71 18.21
CA GLY A 115 -0.27 -5.46 19.31
C GLY A 115 1.23 -5.69 19.14
N LYS A 116 1.83 -5.33 18.00
CA LYS A 116 3.23 -5.62 17.64
C LYS A 116 4.07 -4.38 17.38
N VAL A 117 3.46 -3.31 16.88
CA VAL A 117 4.14 -2.07 16.54
C VAL A 117 3.65 -0.91 17.42
N THR A 118 4.60 -0.11 17.88
CA THR A 118 4.34 1.20 18.47
C THR A 118 4.45 2.21 17.34
N ILE A 119 3.29 2.71 16.89
CA ILE A 119 3.16 3.71 15.83
C ILE A 119 2.61 4.99 16.47
#